data_AF-A0A382VXG1-F1
#
_entry.id   AF-A0A382VXG1-F1
#
_cell.length_a   1.000
_cell.length_b   1.000
_cell.length_c   1.000
_cell.angle_alpha   90.00
_cell.angle_beta   90.00
_cell.angle_gamma   90.00
#
_symmetry.space_group_name_H-M   'P 1'
#
loop_
_entity.id
_entity.type
_entity.pdbx_description
1 polymer ?
#
loop_
_entity_poly.entity_id
_entity_poly.type
_entity_poly.pdbx_seq_one_letter_code
_entity_poly.pdbx_strand_id
1 'polypeptide(L)' 'MVFKKVSHIVTRPSSREGGSSVSIPVAEELATTPGIPKKEVDLSFYSRTQPLESQTIEKTADRAWTWSVFSD' A
#
# COMPACT_ATOMS: atom_id res chain seq x y z
N MET A 1 -2.78 9.62 -32.92
CA MET A 1 -3.27 10.08 -31.60
C MET A 1 -3.91 8.89 -30.92
N VAL A 2 -3.50 8.56 -29.70
CA VAL A 2 -4.13 7.48 -28.89
C VAL A 2 -5.22 8.13 -28.05
N PHE A 3 -6.48 7.74 -28.28
CA PHE A 3 -7.60 8.22 -27.48
C PHE A 3 -7.69 7.42 -26.19
N LYS A 4 -7.45 8.08 -25.05
CA LYS A 4 -7.56 7.48 -23.71
C LYS A 4 -8.97 7.67 -23.14
N LYS A 5 -9.42 6.72 -22.34
CA LYS A 5 -10.71 6.81 -21.64
C LYS A 5 -10.64 7.87 -20.53
N VAL A 6 -11.64 8.75 -20.51
CA VAL A 6 -11.76 9.83 -19.52
C VAL A 6 -12.40 9.27 -18.26
N SER A 7 -11.77 9.48 -17.10
CA SER A 7 -12.30 9.09 -15.79
C SER A 7 -13.26 10.15 -15.23
N HIS A 8 -12.79 11.39 -15.11
CA HIS A 8 -13.57 12.50 -14.56
C HIS A 8 -13.08 13.83 -15.14
N ILE A 9 -13.91 14.87 -14.99
CA ILE A 9 -13.64 16.22 -15.48
C ILE A 9 -13.42 17.14 -14.28
N VAL A 10 -12.27 17.80 -14.24
CA VAL A 10 -11.95 18.80 -13.22
C VAL A 10 -12.19 20.18 -13.81
N THR A 11 -13.15 20.92 -13.23
CA THR A 11 -13.38 22.32 -13.55
C THR A 11 -12.56 23.20 -12.62
N ARG A 12 -11.56 23.89 -13.18
CA ARG A 12 -10.83 24.92 -12.44
C ARG A 12 -11.49 26.29 -12.68
N PRO A 13 -11.73 27.08 -11.62
CA PRO A 13 -12.16 28.47 -11.79
C PRO A 13 -11.03 29.30 -12.42
N SER A 14 -11.39 30.41 -13.05
CA SER A 14 -10.40 31.35 -13.56
C SER A 14 -9.67 32.04 -12.42
N SER A 15 -8.38 32.32 -12.62
CA SER A 15 -7.59 33.09 -11.65
C SER A 15 -7.94 34.59 -11.64
N ARG A 16 -8.56 35.10 -12.70
CA ARG A 16 -8.99 36.51 -12.80
C ARG A 16 -10.50 36.61 -12.60
N GLU A 17 -10.94 37.71 -11.99
CA GLU A 17 -12.36 38.06 -11.92
C GLU A 17 -12.92 38.22 -13.34
N GLY A 18 -14.05 37.55 -13.62
CA GLY A 18 -14.69 37.53 -14.94
C GLY A 18 -14.08 36.58 -15.98
N GLY A 19 -13.07 35.78 -15.61
CA GLY A 19 -12.51 34.77 -16.51
C GLY A 19 -13.42 33.55 -16.70
N SER A 20 -13.29 32.87 -17.85
CA SER A 20 -13.99 31.60 -18.09
C SER A 20 -13.34 30.46 -17.31
N SER A 21 -14.17 29.58 -16.72
CA SER A 21 -13.70 28.34 -16.14
C SER A 21 -13.12 27.41 -17.21
N VAL A 22 -12.09 26.63 -16.84
CA VAL A 22 -11.44 25.68 -17.75
C VAL A 22 -11.80 24.26 -17.31
N SER A 23 -12.26 23.46 -18.27
CA SER A 23 -12.58 22.04 -18.09
C SER A 23 -11.40 21.18 -18.54
N ILE A 24 -10.86 20.38 -17.63
CA ILE A 24 -9.71 19.50 -17.88
C ILE A 24 -10.16 18.04 -17.76
N PRO A 25 -10.20 17.26 -18.87
CA PRO A 25 -10.49 15.84 -18.81
C PRO A 25 -9.28 15.06 -18.27
N VAL A 26 -9.48 14.28 -17.21
CA VAL A 26 -8.44 13.44 -16.59
C VAL A 26 -8.57 12.02 -17.12
N ALA A 27 -7.46 11.46 -17.62
CA ALA A 27 -7.40 10.08 -18.10
C ALA A 27 -7.52 9.08 -16.95
N GLU A 28 -8.12 7.92 -17.22
CA GLU A 28 -8.31 6.84 -16.23
C GLU A 28 -7.00 6.33 -15.60
N GLU A 29 -5.91 6.29 -16.39
CA GLU A 29 -4.58 5.90 -15.90
C GLU A 29 -3.95 6.87 -14.89
N LEU A 30 -4.41 8.13 -14.89
CA LEU A 30 -3.92 9.20 -14.01
C LEU A 30 -4.87 9.46 -12.83
N ALA A 31 -6.02 8.80 -12.80
CA ALA A 31 -7.03 9.00 -11.77
C ALA A 31 -6.62 8.28 -10.49
N THR A 32 -5.99 9.01 -9.57
CA THR A 32 -5.81 8.55 -8.18
C THR A 32 -7.17 8.61 -7.47
N THR A 33 -7.55 7.55 -6.75
CA THR A 33 -8.74 7.59 -5.89
C THR A 33 -8.61 8.70 -4.86
N PRO A 34 -9.61 9.60 -4.72
CA PRO A 34 -9.59 10.60 -3.67
C PRO A 34 -9.54 9.91 -2.30
N GLY A 35 -8.46 10.16 -1.55
CA GLY A 35 -8.17 9.53 -0.26
C GLY A 35 -6.67 9.32 -0.05
N ILE A 36 -6.26 8.98 1.17
CA ILE A 36 -4.88 8.51 1.43
C ILE A 36 -4.79 7.09 0.88
N PRO A 37 -3.86 6.78 -0.05
CA PRO A 37 -3.70 5.43 -0.56
C PRO A 37 -3.36 4.50 0.60
N LYS A 38 -4.29 3.61 0.94
CA LYS A 38 -4.06 2.56 1.92
C LYS A 38 -3.15 1.52 1.29
N LYS A 39 -1.95 1.36 1.84
CA LYS A 39 -1.09 0.21 1.51
C LYS A 39 -1.48 -0.93 2.44
N GLU A 40 -2.09 -1.97 1.87
CA GLU A 40 -2.52 -3.14 2.65
C GLU A 40 -1.32 -3.81 3.35
N VAL A 41 -0.13 -3.75 2.77
CA VAL A 41 1.12 -4.24 3.38
C VAL A 41 1.39 -3.54 4.72
N ASP A 42 1.25 -2.22 4.76
CA ASP A 42 1.47 -1.42 5.98
C ASP A 42 0.36 -1.65 7.03
N LEU A 43 -0.86 -1.97 6.58
CA LEU A 43 -2.01 -2.32 7.44
C LEU A 43 -1.93 -3.76 7.96
N SER A 44 -1.40 -4.67 7.15
CA SER A 44 -1.28 -6.10 7.45
C SER A 44 -0.15 -6.43 8.42
N PHE A 45 0.73 -5.47 8.72
CA PHE A 45 1.85 -5.65 9.64
C PHE A 45 1.42 -6.11 11.04
N TYR A 46 0.19 -5.78 11.46
CA TYR A 46 -0.43 -6.29 12.70
C TYR A 46 -1.56 -7.28 12.47
N SER A 47 -1.81 -7.70 11.22
CA SER A 47 -2.75 -8.77 10.95
C SER A 47 -2.16 -10.07 11.48
N ARG A 48 -2.89 -10.74 12.37
CA ARG A 48 -2.47 -11.97 13.07
C ARG A 48 -2.31 -13.20 12.15
N THR A 49 -2.16 -13.01 10.83
CA THR A 49 -1.99 -14.09 9.85
C THR A 49 -0.64 -14.79 10.01
N GLN A 50 0.34 -14.10 10.58
CA GLN A 50 1.60 -14.68 11.05
C GLN A 50 1.76 -14.31 12.52
N PRO A 51 1.26 -15.13 13.46
CA PRO A 51 1.57 -14.91 14.87
C PRO A 51 3.09 -14.89 15.02
N LEU A 52 3.61 -13.97 15.83
CA LEU A 52 4.99 -14.03 16.30
C LEU A 52 5.17 -15.41 16.95
N GLU A 53 5.83 -16.32 16.25
CA GLU A 53 6.15 -17.62 16.82
C GLU A 53 7.01 -17.36 18.06
N SER A 54 6.75 -18.11 19.13
CA SER A 54 7.58 -17.97 20.32
C SER A 54 9.03 -18.24 19.94
N GLN A 55 9.98 -17.47 20.47
CA GLN A 55 11.42 -17.66 20.23
C GLN A 55 11.87 -19.12 20.46
N THR A 56 11.12 -19.85 21.28
CA THR A 56 11.29 -21.29 21.54
C THR A 56 11.16 -22.16 20.29
N ILE A 57 10.27 -21.82 19.35
CA ILE A 57 10.03 -22.60 18.13
C ILE A 57 11.09 -22.29 17.08
N GLU A 58 11.40 -21.00 16.86
CA GLU A 58 12.46 -20.58 15.92
C GLU A 58 13.83 -21.13 16.29
N LYS A 59 14.16 -21.20 17.59
CA LYS A 59 15.46 -21.67 18.08
C LYS A 59 15.48 -23.16 18.48
N THR A 60 14.56 -23.96 17.95
CA THR A 60 14.50 -25.39 18.27
C THR A 60 15.79 -26.13 17.89
N ALA A 61 16.45 -25.73 16.80
CA ALA A 61 17.70 -26.34 16.34
C ALA A 61 18.86 -26.16 17.33
N ASP A 62 19.09 -24.94 17.83
CA ASP A 62 20.13 -24.65 18.83
C ASP A 62 19.85 -25.40 20.15
N ARG A 63 18.57 -25.55 20.50
CA ARG A 63 18.15 -26.28 21.69
C ARG A 63 18.40 -27.78 21.54
N ALA A 64 18.11 -28.38 20.39
CA ALA A 64 18.40 -29.79 20.11
C ALA A 64 19.91 -30.06 20.16
N TRP A 65 20.73 -29.14 19.63
CA TRP A 65 22.18 -29.23 19.70
C TRP A 65 22.71 -29.13 21.13
N THR A 66 22.13 -28.28 21.98
CA THR A 66 22.49 -28.19 23.41
C THR A 66 22.36 -29.54 24.12
N TRP A 67 21.32 -30.32 23.82
CA TRP A 67 21.15 -31.66 24.39
C TRP A 67 22.15 -32.70 23.86
N SER A 68 22.68 -32.51 22.65
CA SER A 68 23.69 -33.40 22.07
C SER A 68 25.08 -33.26 22.72
N VAL A 69 25.35 -32.14 23.42
CA VAL A 69 26.60 -31.93 24.17
C VAL A 69 26.62 -32.69 25.49
N PHE A 70 25.44 -33.10 26.01
CA PHE A 70 25.30 -33.83 27.27
C PHE A 70 25.03 -35.32 27.07
N SER A 71 24.98 -35.81 25.84
CA SER A 71 24.90 -37.23 25.51
C SER A 71 26.29 -37.74 25.09
N ASP A 72 26.95 -38.45 26.01
CA ASP A 72 28.30 -39.06 25.99
C ASP A 72 29.51 -38.14 25.74
#